data_AF-A0A5B9G0R0-F1
#
_entry.id   AF-A0A5B9G0R0-F1
#
_cell.length_a   1.000
_cell.length_b   1.000
_cell.length_c   1.000
_cell.angle_alpha   90.00
_cell.angle_beta   90.00
_cell.angle_gamma   90.00
#
_symmetry.space_group_name_H-M   'P 1'
#
loop_
_entity.id
_entity.type
_entity.pdbx_description
1 polymer ?
#
loop_
_entity_poly.entity_id
_entity_poly.type
_entity_poly.pdbx_seq_one_letter_code
_entity_poly.pdbx_strand_id
1 'polypeptide(L)'
;MRLISAVLIVVVLLSSCSARKTIYISNKTGNTITFLVDSSYRATHTIAFTDSLDGLRIAHKKVFDYGNGKWTKDDKSNLEEVLKHTKIINDSSKTPIDMPRKTKVSHIRFDVEELWINIK
;
A
#
# COMPACT_ATOMS: atom_id res chain seq x y z
N MET A 1 -45.60 -25.26 33.10
CA MET A 1 -44.60 -24.16 33.12
C MET A 1 -43.56 -24.44 32.05
N ARG A 2 -43.32 -23.45 31.19
CA ARG A 2 -42.40 -23.50 30.05
C ARG A 2 -40.96 -23.37 30.56
N LEU A 3 -40.06 -24.24 30.11
CA LEU A 3 -38.62 -23.96 30.04
C LEU A 3 -38.22 -24.11 28.57
N ILE A 4 -38.58 -23.08 27.80
CA ILE A 4 -37.84 -22.70 26.61
C ILE A 4 -36.60 -21.97 27.14
N SER A 5 -35.50 -22.05 26.38
CA SER A 5 -34.26 -21.27 26.50
C SER A 5 -33.13 -22.03 27.19
N ALA A 6 -31.96 -22.19 26.59
CA ALA A 6 -31.47 -21.65 25.34
C ALA A 6 -30.47 -22.66 24.80
N VAL A 7 -30.65 -23.03 23.54
CA VAL A 7 -29.56 -23.39 22.64
C VAL A 7 -28.44 -22.40 22.96
N LEU A 8 -27.32 -22.88 23.51
CA LEU A 8 -26.10 -22.10 23.54
C LEU A 8 -25.82 -21.77 22.08
N ILE A 9 -26.24 -20.56 21.69
CA ILE A 9 -25.70 -19.87 20.54
C ILE A 9 -24.24 -19.75 20.91
N VAL A 10 -23.45 -20.72 20.44
CA VAL A 10 -22.04 -20.54 20.21
C VAL A 10 -22.04 -19.39 19.21
N VAL A 11 -22.06 -18.18 19.76
CA VAL A 11 -21.58 -16.99 19.08
C VAL A 11 -20.14 -17.37 18.86
N VAL A 12 -19.90 -18.04 17.72
CA VAL A 12 -18.64 -17.97 17.04
C VAL A 12 -18.52 -16.47 16.82
N LEU A 13 -17.92 -15.81 17.81
CA LEU A 13 -17.08 -14.65 17.63
C LEU A 13 -16.06 -15.13 16.60
N LEU A 14 -16.50 -15.21 15.34
CA LEU A 14 -15.68 -14.97 14.18
C LEU A 14 -15.26 -13.54 14.41
N SER A 15 -14.27 -13.38 15.29
CA SER A 15 -13.32 -12.30 15.27
C SER A 15 -12.90 -12.26 13.81
N SER A 16 -13.62 -11.44 13.05
CA SER A 16 -13.23 -10.97 11.74
C SER A 16 -11.97 -10.17 12.06
N CYS A 17 -10.86 -10.88 12.20
CA CYS A 17 -9.54 -10.30 12.18
C CYS A 17 -9.44 -9.76 10.76
N SER A 18 -9.96 -8.55 10.56
CA SER A 18 -9.84 -7.85 9.30
C SER A 18 -8.34 -7.70 9.11
N ALA A 19 -7.81 -8.35 8.07
CA ALA A 19 -6.42 -8.18 7.73
C ALA A 19 -6.09 -6.68 7.64
N ARG A 20 -4.88 -6.32 8.07
CA ARG A 20 -4.44 -4.92 7.97
C ARG A 20 -4.16 -4.63 6.50
N LYS A 21 -4.72 -3.53 6.00
CA LYS A 21 -4.39 -2.98 4.69
C LYS A 21 -3.01 -2.37 4.78
N THR A 22 -2.03 -2.96 4.13
CA THR A 22 -0.67 -2.42 4.12
C THR A 22 -0.16 -2.15 2.70
N ILE A 23 0.70 -1.15 2.56
CA ILE A 23 1.57 -1.02 1.40
C ILE A 23 2.97 -1.46 1.83
N TYR A 24 3.52 -2.42 1.09
CA TYR A 24 4.90 -2.85 1.23
C TYR A 24 5.73 -2.33 0.05
N ILE A 25 6.78 -1.58 0.34
CA ILE A 25 7.70 -1.03 -0.66
C ILE A 25 9.07 -1.66 -0.45
N SER A 26 9.60 -2.30 -1.49
CA SER A 26 10.95 -2.84 -1.53
C SER A 26 11.81 -2.09 -2.53
N ASN A 27 12.90 -1.52 -2.04
CA ASN A 27 13.94 -0.91 -2.84
C ASN A 27 15.09 -1.90 -3.06
N LYS A 28 15.29 -2.34 -4.31
CA LYS A 28 16.38 -3.25 -4.72
C LYS A 28 17.42 -2.58 -5.60
N THR A 29 17.42 -1.25 -5.68
CA THR A 29 18.36 -0.47 -6.51
C THR A 29 19.76 -0.37 -5.90
N GLY A 30 19.95 -0.81 -4.65
CA GLY A 30 21.21 -0.77 -3.93
C GLY A 30 21.57 0.60 -3.33
N ASN A 31 20.78 1.64 -3.59
CA ASN A 31 20.97 2.98 -3.04
C ASN A 31 19.69 3.48 -2.38
N THR A 32 19.81 4.45 -1.46
CA THR A 32 18.63 5.13 -0.91
C THR A 32 17.99 5.99 -1.98
N ILE A 33 16.67 5.87 -2.10
CA ILE A 33 15.86 6.64 -3.06
C ILE A 33 14.88 7.53 -2.32
N THR A 34 14.53 8.65 -2.93
CA THR A 34 13.45 9.54 -2.49
C THR A 34 12.40 9.61 -3.60
N PHE A 35 11.14 9.43 -3.24
CA PHE A 35 10.01 9.64 -4.14
C PHE A 35 9.64 11.11 -4.23
N LEU A 36 9.32 11.56 -5.44
CA LEU A 36 8.78 12.88 -5.72
C LEU A 36 7.53 12.73 -6.57
N VAL A 37 6.38 13.03 -6.00
CA VAL A 37 5.13 13.04 -6.75
C VAL A 37 5.01 14.37 -7.50
N ASP A 38 4.54 14.35 -8.75
CA ASP A 38 4.33 15.57 -9.52
C ASP A 38 3.34 16.50 -8.79
N SER A 39 3.78 17.72 -8.48
CA SER A 39 2.96 18.75 -7.83
C SER A 39 1.68 19.12 -8.59
N SER A 40 1.63 18.85 -9.91
CA SER A 40 0.46 19.09 -10.74
C SER A 40 -0.55 17.94 -10.70
N TYR A 41 -0.14 16.77 -10.20
CA TYR A 41 -1.02 15.61 -10.07
C TYR A 41 -2.00 15.82 -8.92
N ARG A 42 -3.30 15.68 -9.22
CA ARG A 42 -4.37 15.71 -8.24
C ARG A 42 -4.95 14.32 -8.09
N ALA A 43 -4.84 13.76 -6.90
CA ALA A 43 -5.44 12.47 -6.59
C ALA A 43 -6.95 12.54 -6.84
N THR A 44 -7.46 11.55 -7.58
CA THR A 44 -8.88 11.43 -7.93
C THR A 44 -9.66 10.61 -6.91
N HIS A 45 -8.97 9.95 -5.97
CA HIS A 45 -9.54 9.02 -5.00
C HIS A 45 -9.18 9.43 -3.57
N THR A 46 -9.96 8.94 -2.60
CA THR A 46 -9.89 9.32 -1.18
C THR A 46 -8.68 8.77 -0.42
N ILE A 47 -7.99 7.75 -0.95
CA ILE A 47 -6.82 7.20 -0.28
C ILE A 47 -5.62 8.11 -0.51
N ALA A 48 -5.02 8.59 0.59
CA ALA A 48 -3.89 9.53 0.62
C ALA A 48 -2.54 8.89 0.23
N PHE A 49 -2.49 8.19 -0.92
CA PHE A 49 -1.24 7.62 -1.43
C PHE A 49 -0.24 8.72 -1.81
N THR A 50 -0.70 9.83 -2.39
CA THR A 50 0.16 10.98 -2.72
C THR A 50 0.94 11.46 -1.50
N ASP A 51 0.23 11.68 -0.39
CA ASP A 51 0.81 12.24 0.84
C ASP A 51 1.76 11.25 1.52
N SER A 52 1.49 9.95 1.35
CA SER A 52 2.33 8.89 1.92
C SER A 52 3.61 8.66 1.11
N LEU A 53 3.56 8.93 -0.19
CA LEU A 53 4.66 8.67 -1.13
C LEU A 53 5.51 9.91 -1.40
N ASP A 54 4.95 11.12 -1.40
CA ASP A 54 5.73 12.32 -1.71
C ASP A 54 6.78 12.62 -0.63
N GLY A 55 8.01 12.86 -1.06
CA GLY A 55 9.17 13.02 -0.17
C GLY A 55 9.61 11.73 0.54
N LEU A 56 8.99 10.59 0.26
CA LEU A 56 9.29 9.34 0.94
C LEU A 56 10.70 8.85 0.60
N ARG A 57 11.53 8.75 1.63
CA ARG A 57 12.91 8.25 1.53
C ARG A 57 13.01 6.78 1.96
N ILE A 58 13.58 5.92 1.10
CA ILE A 58 13.62 4.47 1.28
C ILE A 58 15.01 3.90 0.99
N ALA A 59 15.69 3.38 2.02
CA ALA A 59 16.95 2.67 1.87
C ALA A 59 16.76 1.21 1.40
N HIS A 60 15.89 0.46 2.07
CA HIS A 60 15.69 -0.98 1.80
C HIS A 60 14.21 -1.36 1.69
N LYS A 61 13.43 -1.06 2.71
CA LYS A 61 12.00 -1.35 2.75
C LYS A 61 11.23 -0.29 3.52
N LYS A 62 9.96 -0.12 3.17
CA LYS A 62 9.00 0.69 3.93
C LYS A 62 7.65 -0.02 3.94
N VAL A 63 6.99 0.02 5.09
CA VAL A 63 5.61 -0.49 5.24
C VAL A 63 4.74 0.66 5.74
N PHE A 64 3.59 0.84 5.10
CA PHE A 64 2.55 1.74 5.55
C PHE A 64 1.32 0.93 5.96
N ASP A 65 0.79 1.23 7.15
CA ASP A 65 -0.43 0.65 7.67
C ASP A 65 -1.59 1.62 7.43
N TYR A 66 -2.58 1.20 6.65
CA TYR A 66 -3.80 1.95 6.34
C TYR A 66 -5.00 1.46 7.19
N GLY A 67 -4.72 0.76 8.28
CA GLY A 67 -5.71 0.22 9.19
C GLY A 67 -6.37 -1.04 8.67
N ASN A 68 -7.57 -1.31 9.17
CA ASN A 68 -8.26 -2.56 8.95
C ASN A 68 -9.05 -2.58 7.63
N GLY A 69 -8.99 -3.68 6.88
CA GLY A 69 -9.87 -3.93 5.74
C GLY A 69 -9.18 -4.66 4.58
N LYS A 70 -9.80 -4.63 3.39
CA LYS A 70 -9.24 -5.23 2.17
C LYS A 70 -8.88 -4.18 1.13
N TRP A 71 -7.82 -4.44 0.36
CA TRP A 71 -7.55 -3.65 -0.83
C TRP A 71 -8.53 -4.02 -1.94
N THR A 72 -8.98 -3.04 -2.71
CA THR A 72 -9.79 -3.24 -3.91
C THR A 72 -8.92 -3.24 -5.17
N LYS A 73 -9.52 -3.54 -6.33
CA LYS A 73 -8.83 -3.38 -7.62
C LYS A 73 -8.64 -1.89 -7.96
N ASP A 74 -9.54 -1.04 -7.49
CA ASP A 74 -9.48 0.40 -7.71
C ASP A 74 -8.37 1.01 -6.87
N ASP A 75 -8.18 0.56 -5.63
CA ASP A 75 -7.07 0.97 -4.76
C ASP A 75 -5.71 0.66 -5.41
N LYS A 76 -5.58 -0.55 -5.97
CA LYS A 76 -4.39 -0.95 -6.74
C LYS A 76 -4.19 -0.04 -7.95
N SER A 77 -5.22 0.19 -8.74
CA SER A 77 -5.15 0.99 -9.97
C SER A 77 -4.81 2.45 -9.66
N ASN A 78 -5.35 2.98 -8.56
CA ASN A 78 -5.03 4.30 -8.05
C ASN A 78 -3.56 4.40 -7.63
N LEU A 79 -3.05 3.42 -6.86
CA LEU A 79 -1.64 3.39 -6.50
C LEU A 79 -0.72 3.30 -7.74
N GLU A 80 -1.09 2.48 -8.73
CA GLU A 80 -0.37 2.40 -10.01
C GLU A 80 -0.37 3.74 -10.75
N GLU A 81 -1.48 4.48 -10.72
CA GLU A 81 -1.57 5.81 -11.30
C GLU A 81 -0.69 6.82 -10.58
N VAL A 82 -0.72 6.88 -9.23
CA VAL A 82 0.18 7.76 -8.47
C VAL A 82 1.64 7.49 -8.82
N LEU A 83 2.03 6.21 -8.93
CA LEU A 83 3.40 5.83 -9.27
C LEU A 83 3.82 6.26 -10.69
N LYS A 84 2.90 6.39 -11.65
CA LYS A 84 3.22 6.95 -12.98
C LYS A 84 3.57 8.43 -12.91
N HIS A 85 3.01 9.15 -11.96
CA HIS A 85 3.29 10.57 -11.68
C HIS A 85 4.35 10.73 -10.60
N THR A 86 5.09 9.67 -10.25
CA THR A 86 6.15 9.70 -9.24
C THR A 86 7.52 9.55 -9.91
N LYS A 87 8.45 10.43 -9.58
CA LYS A 87 9.87 10.34 -9.93
C LYS A 87 10.69 9.85 -8.74
N ILE A 88 11.87 9.32 -9.03
CA ILE A 88 12.84 8.88 -8.04
C ILE A 88 14.07 9.80 -8.09
N ILE A 89 14.55 10.24 -6.93
CA ILE A 89 15.91 10.77 -6.77
C ILE A 89 16.75 9.71 -6.06
N ASN A 90 17.92 9.40 -6.61
CA ASN A 90 18.93 8.62 -5.91
C ASN A 90 19.87 9.57 -5.14
N ASP A 91 20.26 9.23 -3.93
CA ASP A 91 21.24 10.02 -3.17
C ASP A 91 22.55 10.27 -3.92
N SER A 92 22.96 9.33 -4.76
CA SER A 92 24.19 9.43 -5.54
C SER A 92 24.05 10.34 -6.77
N SER A 93 22.85 10.43 -7.35
CA SER A 93 22.55 11.32 -8.46
C SER A 93 21.33 12.15 -8.10
N LYS A 94 21.54 13.37 -7.61
CA LYS A 94 20.48 14.32 -7.22
C LYS A 94 19.51 14.69 -8.38
N THR A 95 19.70 14.13 -9.56
CA THR A 95 18.82 14.22 -10.72
C THR A 95 17.60 13.31 -10.55
N PRO A 96 16.37 13.85 -10.65
CA PRO A 96 15.17 13.04 -10.71
C PRO A 96 15.12 12.20 -11.98
N ILE A 97 14.82 10.91 -11.82
CA ILE A 97 14.57 9.97 -12.91
C ILE A 97 13.14 9.44 -12.82
N ASP A 98 12.57 9.02 -13.95
CA ASP A 98 11.26 8.38 -13.93
C ASP A 98 11.30 7.06 -13.15
N MET A 99 10.17 6.73 -12.51
CA MET A 99 10.01 5.43 -11.85
C MET A 99 10.35 4.30 -12.85
N PRO A 100 11.20 3.31 -12.46
CA PRO A 100 11.60 2.24 -13.36
C PRO A 100 10.38 1.56 -13.95
N ARG A 101 10.35 1.37 -15.28
CA ARG A 101 9.22 0.72 -15.99
C ARG A 101 8.91 -0.70 -15.50
N LYS A 102 9.85 -1.32 -14.77
CA LYS A 102 9.67 -2.65 -14.14
C LYS A 102 8.99 -2.59 -12.77
N THR A 103 8.73 -1.40 -12.23
CA THR A 103 7.99 -1.22 -10.98
C THR A 103 6.54 -1.66 -11.20
N LYS A 104 6.12 -2.67 -10.45
CA LYS A 104 4.76 -3.23 -10.52
C LYS A 104 4.14 -3.23 -9.14
N VAL A 105 2.85 -2.93 -9.08
CA VAL A 105 2.03 -3.11 -7.87
C VAL A 105 1.44 -4.51 -7.92
N SER A 106 1.81 -5.35 -6.96
CA SER A 106 1.22 -6.67 -6.78
C SER A 106 0.24 -6.65 -5.62
N HIS A 107 -0.88 -7.33 -5.76
CA HIS A 107 -1.90 -7.41 -4.72
C HIS A 107 -1.89 -8.81 -4.12
N ILE A 108 -1.46 -8.90 -2.87
CA ILE A 108 -1.34 -10.17 -2.14
C ILE A 108 -2.50 -10.26 -1.14
N ARG A 109 -3.28 -11.35 -1.24
CA ARG A 109 -4.51 -11.60 -0.44
C ARG A 109 -4.48 -12.91 0.36
N PHE A 110 -3.34 -13.60 0.40
CA PHE A 110 -3.19 -14.87 1.12
C PHE A 110 -2.83 -14.56 2.58
N ASP A 111 -3.81 -14.65 3.48
CA ASP A 111 -3.72 -14.36 4.93
C ASP A 111 -3.31 -12.94 5.33
N VAL A 112 -3.02 -12.07 4.35
CA VAL A 112 -2.68 -10.65 4.49
C VAL A 112 -3.39 -9.83 3.41
N GLU A 113 -3.53 -8.52 3.59
CA GLU A 113 -4.11 -7.60 2.58
C GLU A 113 -3.06 -6.54 2.23
N GLU A 114 -2.19 -6.85 1.26
CA GLU A 114 -1.01 -6.03 0.96
C GLU A 114 -0.91 -5.62 -0.52
N LEU A 115 -0.53 -4.37 -0.74
CA LEU A 115 -0.06 -3.88 -2.06
C LEU A 115 1.47 -3.78 -2.03
N TRP A 116 2.13 -4.53 -2.91
CA TRP A 116 3.58 -4.64 -2.99
C TRP A 116 4.14 -3.85 -4.15
N ILE A 117 5.02 -2.90 -3.85
CA ILE A 117 5.77 -2.10 -4.82
C ILE A 117 7.23 -2.60 -4.80
N ASN A 118 7.67 -3.19 -5.90
CA ASN A 118 9.06 -3.65 -6.06
C ASN A 118 9.82 -2.76 -7.04
N ILE A 119 10.81 -2.03 -6.54
CA ILE A 119 11.64 -1.10 -7.32
C ILE A 119 12.97 -1.79 -7.59
N LYS A 120 13.35 -1.87 -8.87
CA LYS A 120 14.53 -2.60 -9.34
C LYS A 120 15.28 -1.78 -10.39
#